data_AF-A0A9C8HAL2-F1
#
_entry.id   AF-A0A9C8HAL2-F1
#
_cell.length_a   1.000
_cell.length_b   1.000
_cell.length_c   1.000
_cell.angle_alpha   90.00
_cell.angle_beta   90.00
_cell.angle_gamma   90.00
#
_symmetry.space_group_name_H-M   'P 1'
#
loop_
_entity.id
_entity.type
_entity.pdbx_description
1 polymer ?
#
loop_
_entity_poly.entity_id
_entity_poly.type
_entity_poly.pdbx_seq_one_letter_code
_entity_poly.pdbx_strand_id
1 'polypeptide(L)' 'MSAVPHVAASPVHEARILTGGGTTAMIVLDGACYTLRITRAGKLILTK' A
#
# COMPACT_ATOMS: atom_id res chain seq x y z
N MET A 1 16.48 -2.36 13.71
CA MET A 1 16.51 -2.75 12.28
C MET A 1 15.54 -3.91 12.11
N SER A 2 14.27 -3.65 11.76
CA SER A 2 13.29 -4.73 11.54
C SER A 2 13.31 -5.16 10.08
N ALA A 3 13.66 -6.42 9.84
CA ALA A 3 13.69 -7.05 8.53
C ALA A 3 12.28 -7.13 7.95
N VAL A 4 12.07 -6.55 6.78
CA VAL A 4 10.88 -6.80 5.95
C VAL A 4 11.05 -8.20 5.35
N PRO A 5 10.09 -9.12 5.48
CA PRO A 5 10.24 -10.48 4.97
C PRO A 5 10.44 -10.46 3.45
N HIS A 6 11.57 -10.99 2.99
CA HIS A 6 11.84 -11.23 1.58
C HIS A 6 11.12 -12.51 1.16
N VAL A 7 9.83 -12.39 0.83
CA VAL A 7 9.12 -13.41 0.07
C VAL A 7 9.74 -13.38 -1.33
N ALA A 8 10.69 -14.26 -1.56
CA ALA A 8 11.46 -14.35 -2.79
C ALA A 8 10.54 -14.29 -4.04
N ALA A 9 10.81 -13.32 -4.91
CA ALA A 9 10.26 -13.05 -6.25
C ALA A 9 9.17 -11.96 -6.43
N SER A 10 8.44 -11.52 -5.40
CA SER A 10 7.42 -10.47 -5.59
C SER A 10 7.94 -9.07 -5.27
N PRO A 11 7.60 -8.03 -6.07
CA PRO A 11 7.88 -6.64 -5.71
C PRO A 11 7.31 -6.31 -4.33
N VAL A 12 8.17 -5.78 -3.46
CA VAL A 12 7.77 -5.31 -2.12
C VAL A 12 7.74 -3.79 -2.15
N HIS A 13 6.61 -3.21 -1.77
CA HIS A 13 6.44 -1.77 -1.65
C HIS A 13 6.10 -1.39 -0.21
N GLU A 14 6.73 -0.35 0.32
CA GLU A 14 6.33 0.21 1.60
C GLU A 14 5.05 1.02 1.44
N ALA A 15 4.01 0.67 2.20
CA ALA A 15 2.73 1.37 2.15
C ALA A 15 2.83 2.87 2.45
N ARG A 16 3.78 3.29 3.31
CA ARG A 16 3.97 4.70 3.67
C ARG A 16 4.58 5.51 2.52
N ILE A 17 5.37 4.86 1.66
CA ILE A 17 5.90 5.48 0.45
C ILE A 17 4.76 5.61 -0.57
N LEU A 18 3.96 4.55 -0.75
CA LEU A 18 2.81 4.58 -1.66
C LEU A 18 1.79 5.67 -1.29
N THR A 19 1.61 5.96 -0.01
CA THR A 19 0.71 7.01 0.49
C THR A 19 1.34 8.41 0.58
N GLY A 20 2.59 8.59 0.14
CA GLY A 20 3.28 9.88 0.24
C GLY A 20 3.43 10.37 1.69
N GLY A 21 3.59 9.47 2.65
CA GLY A 21 3.65 9.77 4.08
C GLY A 21 2.29 9.95 4.77
N GLY A 22 1.19 9.98 4.00
CA GLY A 22 -0.17 10.02 4.53
C GLY A 22 -0.73 8.63 4.85
N THR A 23 -2.05 8.54 4.99
CA THR A 23 -2.78 7.28 5.21
C THR A 23 -3.56 6.80 3.99
N THR A 24 -3.60 7.58 2.91
CA THR A 24 -4.40 7.28 1.71
C THR A 24 -3.60 7.55 0.44
N ALA A 25 -3.79 6.71 -0.58
CA ALA A 25 -3.31 6.92 -1.95
C ALA A 25 -4.34 6.49 -2.98
N MET A 26 -4.26 7.09 -4.17
CA MET A 26 -5.02 6.66 -5.34
C MET A 26 -4.17 5.72 -6.19
N ILE A 27 -4.74 4.59 -6.58
CA ILE A 27 -4.11 3.61 -7.46
C ILE A 27 -4.98 3.45 -8.69
N VAL A 28 -4.38 3.62 -9.87
CA VAL A 28 -5.08 3.40 -11.14
C VAL A 28 -4.73 2.01 -11.65
N LEU A 29 -5.78 1.22 -11.93
CA LEU A 29 -5.68 -0.11 -12.55
C LEU A 29 -6.72 -0.18 -13.66
N ASP A 30 -6.29 -0.43 -14.89
CA ASP A 30 -7.15 -0.52 -16.08
C ASP A 30 -8.12 0.67 -16.26
N GLY A 31 -7.64 1.87 -15.91
CA GLY A 31 -8.44 3.11 -15.99
C GLY A 31 -9.44 3.31 -14.84
N ALA A 32 -9.60 2.33 -13.95
CA ALA A 32 -10.35 2.49 -12.71
C ALA A 32 -9.45 3.05 -11.60
N CYS A 33 -9.97 4.02 -10.85
CA CYS A 33 -9.32 4.54 -9.66
C CYS A 33 -9.73 3.69 -8.45
N TYR A 34 -8.75 3.35 -7.63
CA TYR A 34 -8.91 2.66 -6.36
C TYR A 34 -8.29 3.50 -5.25
N THR A 35 -8.85 3.40 -4.05
CA THR A 35 -8.33 4.03 -2.85
C THR A 35 -7.59 2.99 -2.00
N LEU A 36 -6.27 3.14 -1.88
CA LEU A 36 -5.47 2.44 -0.88
C LEU A 36 -5.52 3.23 0.43
N ARG A 37 -5.85 2.58 1.56
CA ARG A 37 -5.85 3.19 2.88
C ARG A 37 -5.16 2.35 3.95
N ILE A 38 -4.29 2.98 4.74
CA ILE A 38 -3.74 2.45 6.00
C ILE A 38 -4.76 2.73 7.11
N THR A 39 -5.33 1.68 7.68
CA THR A 39 -6.29 1.79 8.79
C THR A 39 -5.60 2.11 10.11
N ARG A 40 -6.38 2.56 11.11
CA ARG A 40 -5.88 2.78 12.48
C ARG A 40 -5.31 1.52 13.12
N ALA A 41 -5.80 0.35 12.71
CA ALA A 41 -5.29 -0.96 13.16
C ALA A 41 -4.04 -1.43 12.39
N GLY A 42 -3.47 -0.60 11.51
CA GLY A 42 -2.27 -0.91 10.74
C GLY A 42 -2.49 -1.84 9.53
N LYS A 43 -3.75 -2.19 9.22
CA LYS A 43 -4.11 -2.99 8.03
C LYS A 43 -4.25 -2.11 6.79
N LEU A 44 -3.98 -2.67 5.63
CA LEU A 44 -4.23 -2.04 4.33
C LEU A 44 -5.61 -2.46 3.81
N ILE A 45 -6.33 -1.50 3.25
CA ILE A 45 -7.60 -1.71 2.55
C ILE A 45 -7.48 -1.08 1.16
N LEU A 46 -7.89 -1.82 0.13
CA LEU A 46 -8.08 -1.29 -1.21
C LEU A 46 -9.58 -1.30 -1.53
N THR A 47 -10.15 -0.15 -1.82
CA THR A 47 -11.54 -0.03 -2.31
C THR A 47 -11.54 0.55 -3.72
N LYS A 48 -12.53 0.19 -4.52
CA LYS A 48 -12.82 0.93 -5.75
C LYS A 48 -13.37 2.32 -5.40
#